data_AF-A0AAN9AQM2-F1
#
_entry.id   AF-A0AAN9AQM2-F1
#
_cell.length_a   1.000
_cell.length_b   1.000
_cell.length_c   1.000
_cell.angle_alpha   90.00
_cell.angle_beta   90.00
_cell.angle_gamma   90.00
#
_symmetry.space_group_name_H-M   'P 1'
#
loop_
_entity.id
_entity.type
_entity.pdbx_description
1 polymer ?
#
loop_
_entity_poly.entity_id
_entity_poly.type
_entity_poly.pdbx_seq_one_letter_code
_entity_poly.pdbx_strand_id
1 'polypeptide(L)'
;MECFHTWRILVCFVCFTWTVSLGDSGQCVWYGQCGFDPATKKPVNCAYNGPAKPLQTPHAVSLLKQYCPDLYQGDGTRTCCSDEQLKTLVDNIAVPVQLLGHCPSCLHNFLNIYCYMTCAPDHSQFVTVDRTTPYVDPKTGQKDLQVNEVNYAVTDDFAVGMFNSCATVRLPIWPSAKEPAIGILCGHSADECTPKNWLDYMGNTGNQQTPFQINFNITDKPYINRAGHLVTPQNAPTLPCTPTHTQGALPCTCGQPTKRPQFDKHFPPIYRTEQLIVRRTGHHPKIEHQDPPPAISTTTFSPIFDKDFLHQVLDLQDKVYALRAPYDNHNDNTVSLTDICFRLHHTDCTILSVLNYFQNNGTRIDRVVRDQPFGFFTLADYLDHLKYCTWVPESKIDTTALHESCLGTDGGPTYPWTAFQGFDGYNYQNATALVITFVVNYDNNNDAEKAKVQKWETTANEFVKNYALHQPNMTLSFSSETRHRGDKPSLTLIG
;
A
#
# COMPACT_ATOMS: atom_id res chain seq x y z
N MET A 1 -24.51 97.78 21.30
CA MET A 1 -23.14 97.55 20.80
C MET A 1 -23.02 96.07 20.53
N GLU A 2 -22.88 95.76 19.24
CA GLU A 2 -22.72 94.43 18.68
C GLU A 2 -21.37 93.82 19.11
N CYS A 3 -21.32 92.49 19.24
CA CYS A 3 -20.32 91.64 18.58
C CYS A 3 -20.49 90.16 18.98
N PHE A 4 -21.11 89.41 18.06
CA PHE A 4 -20.67 88.15 17.47
C PHE A 4 -19.93 87.06 18.30
N HIS A 5 -20.43 85.83 18.07
CA HIS A 5 -19.69 84.55 17.93
C HIS A 5 -19.16 83.89 19.22
N THR A 6 -19.25 82.58 19.45
CA THR A 6 -19.77 81.41 18.71
C THR A 6 -19.83 80.26 19.72
N TRP A 7 -20.85 79.40 19.59
CA TRP A 7 -21.03 78.18 20.36
C TRP A 7 -19.93 77.17 19.98
N ARG A 8 -18.98 76.89 20.87
CA ARG A 8 -18.02 75.79 20.68
C ARG A 8 -18.65 74.50 21.20
N ILE A 9 -19.14 73.70 20.25
CA ILE A 9 -19.48 72.29 20.43
C ILE A 9 -18.18 71.55 20.78
N LEU A 10 -18.14 70.96 21.97
CA LEU A 10 -17.07 70.06 22.39
C LEU A 10 -17.27 68.73 21.66
N VAL A 11 -16.75 68.61 20.44
CA VAL A 11 -16.66 67.32 19.74
C VAL A 11 -15.56 66.53 20.43
N CYS A 12 -15.94 65.59 21.30
CA CYS A 12 -15.07 64.50 21.72
C CYS A 12 -14.69 63.70 20.47
N PHE A 13 -13.56 64.03 19.86
CA PHE A 13 -12.83 63.13 18.99
C PHE A 13 -12.34 61.96 19.87
N VAL A 14 -13.20 60.95 20.02
CA VAL A 14 -12.72 59.60 20.35
C VAL A 14 -11.94 59.17 19.13
N CYS A 15 -10.63 59.44 19.15
CA CYS A 15 -9.69 58.86 18.24
C CYS A 15 -9.70 57.36 18.55
N PHE A 16 -10.60 56.61 17.92
CA PHE A 16 -10.43 55.18 17.75
C PHE A 16 -9.18 55.05 16.89
N THR A 17 -8.03 55.04 17.55
CA THR A 17 -6.84 54.45 16.98
C THR A 17 -7.23 53.01 16.76
N TRP A 18 -7.64 52.69 15.53
CA TRP A 18 -7.45 51.36 15.01
C TRP A 18 -5.95 51.15 15.10
N THR A 19 -5.51 50.59 16.23
CA THR A 19 -4.34 49.75 16.21
C THR A 19 -4.70 48.70 15.18
N VAL A 20 -4.25 48.91 13.94
CA VAL A 20 -4.03 47.81 13.03
C VAL A 20 -3.04 46.95 13.80
N SER A 21 -3.58 45.98 14.54
CA SER A 21 -2.83 44.83 14.94
C SER A 21 -2.25 44.30 13.64
N LEU A 22 -0.95 44.51 13.44
CA LEU A 22 -0.13 43.72 12.54
C LEU A 22 -0.14 42.29 13.09
N GLY A 23 -1.29 41.64 13.05
CA GLY A 23 -1.52 40.25 13.38
C GLY A 23 -1.47 39.48 12.08
N ASP A 24 -0.25 39.11 11.70
CA ASP A 24 0.17 37.72 11.45
C ASP A 24 1.49 37.75 10.68
N SER A 25 2.58 37.49 11.39
CA SER A 25 3.79 36.96 10.79
C SER A 25 3.43 35.72 9.98
N GLY A 26 3.88 35.67 8.72
CA GLY A 26 3.51 34.66 7.71
C GLY A 26 3.23 33.28 8.27
N GLN A 27 1.99 32.81 8.09
CA GLN A 27 1.54 31.50 8.57
C GLN A 27 2.13 30.35 7.73
N CYS A 28 2.48 30.66 6.48
CA CYS A 28 3.11 29.72 5.55
C CYS A 28 4.58 30.07 5.27
N VAL A 29 5.38 29.08 4.89
CA VAL A 29 6.74 29.22 4.33
C VAL A 29 6.79 28.91 2.83
N TRP A 30 5.78 28.23 2.29
CA TRP A 30 5.60 27.99 0.87
C TRP A 30 4.13 27.94 0.45
N TYR A 31 3.89 28.05 -0.85
CA TYR A 31 2.59 27.78 -1.49
C TYR A 31 2.78 27.61 -3.01
N GLY A 32 2.22 26.55 -3.58
CA GLY A 32 2.42 26.18 -4.98
C GLY A 32 3.77 25.51 -5.25
N GLN A 33 3.93 25.01 -6.48
CA GLN A 33 5.15 24.36 -6.95
C GLN A 33 5.84 25.19 -8.02
N CYS A 34 7.16 25.23 -7.99
CA CYS A 34 7.98 25.83 -9.04
C CYS A 34 9.33 25.14 -9.14
N GLY A 35 9.75 24.95 -10.38
CA GLY A 35 11.02 24.31 -10.69
C GLY A 35 11.08 22.86 -10.21
N PHE A 36 12.29 22.32 -10.24
CA PHE A 36 12.57 20.93 -9.94
C PHE A 36 13.88 20.83 -9.17
N ASP A 37 13.98 19.84 -8.28
CA ASP A 37 15.24 19.52 -7.66
C ASP A 37 16.21 18.95 -8.72
N PRO A 38 17.46 19.45 -8.80
CA PRO A 38 18.38 19.04 -9.85
C PRO A 38 18.81 17.57 -9.75
N ALA A 39 18.81 16.98 -8.55
CA ALA A 39 19.24 15.59 -8.32
C ALA A 39 18.08 14.62 -8.55
N THR A 40 16.91 14.89 -7.95
CA THR A 40 15.78 13.95 -7.99
C THR A 40 14.83 14.18 -9.16
N LYS A 41 14.93 15.34 -9.84
CA LYS A 41 14.00 15.79 -10.90
C LYS A 41 12.54 15.88 -10.45
N LYS A 42 12.28 15.88 -9.14
CA LYS A 42 10.94 16.02 -8.57
C LYS A 42 10.57 17.50 -8.43
N PRO A 43 9.28 17.86 -8.58
CA PRO A 43 8.82 19.23 -8.37
C PRO A 43 9.06 19.64 -6.92
N VAL A 44 9.34 20.93 -6.73
CA VAL A 44 9.58 21.51 -5.41
C VAL A 44 8.74 22.77 -5.19
N ASN A 45 8.71 23.27 -3.95
CA ASN A 45 7.78 24.31 -3.53
C ASN A 45 8.30 25.72 -3.82
N CYS A 46 7.37 26.67 -4.02
CA CYS A 46 7.68 28.09 -4.09
C CYS A 46 7.62 28.74 -2.72
N ALA A 47 8.65 29.51 -2.36
CA ALA A 47 8.66 30.28 -1.13
C ALA A 47 7.47 31.25 -1.08
N TYR A 48 6.78 31.28 0.05
CA TYR A 48 5.61 32.11 0.26
C TYR A 48 5.44 32.36 1.75
N ASN A 49 5.32 33.63 2.14
CA ASN A 49 5.24 34.06 3.54
C ASN A 49 3.87 34.64 3.92
N GLY A 50 2.82 34.31 3.17
CA GLY A 50 1.48 34.81 3.42
C GLY A 50 0.60 33.86 4.24
N PRO A 51 -0.70 34.16 4.35
CA PRO A 51 -1.65 33.33 5.10
C PRO A 51 -2.01 32.04 4.35
N ALA A 52 -2.47 31.03 5.09
CA ALA A 52 -3.04 29.82 4.52
C ALA A 52 -4.21 30.15 3.58
N LYS A 53 -4.41 29.36 2.51
CA LYS A 53 -5.45 29.59 1.48
C LYS A 53 -6.44 28.42 1.43
N PRO A 54 -7.70 28.64 1.04
CA PRO A 54 -8.64 27.54 0.85
C PRO A 54 -8.22 26.66 -0.33
N LEU A 55 -8.41 25.34 -0.20
CA LEU A 55 -8.33 24.41 -1.33
C LEU A 55 -9.40 24.76 -2.37
N GLN A 56 -9.06 24.64 -3.65
CA GLN A 56 -9.91 25.18 -4.73
C GLN A 56 -10.90 24.15 -5.26
N THR A 57 -10.50 22.88 -5.33
CA THR A 57 -11.30 21.83 -5.97
C THR A 57 -11.91 20.85 -4.97
N PRO A 58 -13.10 20.30 -5.25
CA PRO A 58 -13.68 19.22 -4.45
C PRO A 58 -12.78 17.97 -4.38
N HIS A 59 -12.00 17.71 -5.42
CA HIS A 59 -11.05 16.60 -5.45
C HIS A 59 -9.92 16.78 -4.43
N ALA A 60 -9.31 17.97 -4.36
CA ALA A 60 -8.30 18.26 -3.34
C ALA A 60 -8.85 18.14 -1.92
N VAL A 61 -10.09 18.59 -1.68
CA VAL A 61 -10.76 18.40 -0.38
C VAL A 61 -10.95 16.91 -0.06
N SER A 62 -11.27 16.07 -1.05
CA SER A 62 -11.36 14.62 -0.87
C SER A 62 -10.02 14.00 -0.50
N LEU A 63 -8.93 14.42 -1.16
CA LEU A 63 -7.58 13.95 -0.84
C LEU A 63 -7.17 14.37 0.58
N LEU A 64 -7.48 15.60 0.99
CA LEU A 64 -7.19 16.08 2.34
C LEU A 64 -7.92 15.24 3.39
N LYS A 65 -9.22 14.98 3.19
CA LYS A 65 -10.01 14.12 4.08
C LYS A 65 -9.45 12.71 4.21
N GLN A 66 -8.95 12.16 3.11
CA GLN A 66 -8.47 10.79 3.06
C GLN A 66 -7.07 10.62 3.67
N TYR A 67 -6.14 11.52 3.36
CA TYR A 67 -4.73 11.36 3.71
C TYR A 67 -4.26 12.26 4.86
N CYS A 68 -4.93 13.39 5.10
CA CYS A 68 -4.60 14.35 6.15
C CYS A 68 -5.84 14.77 6.96
N PRO A 69 -6.60 13.81 7.54
CA PRO A 69 -7.89 14.10 8.18
C PRO A 69 -7.80 15.13 9.32
N ASP A 70 -6.67 15.19 10.03
CA ASP A 70 -6.44 16.12 11.15
C ASP A 70 -6.45 17.60 10.73
N LEU A 71 -6.15 17.87 9.47
CA LEU A 71 -6.12 19.24 8.94
C LEU A 71 -7.48 19.66 8.37
N TYR A 72 -8.44 18.75 8.25
CA TYR A 72 -9.77 19.07 7.73
C TYR A 72 -10.67 19.67 8.82
N GLN A 73 -11.05 20.94 8.65
CA GLN A 73 -11.86 21.71 9.60
C GLN A 73 -13.28 21.99 9.10
N GLY A 74 -13.71 21.36 8.01
CA GLY A 74 -15.00 21.62 7.35
C GLY A 74 -14.87 22.47 6.09
N ASP A 75 -15.99 23.03 5.64
CA ASP A 75 -16.02 23.89 4.45
C ASP A 75 -15.18 25.15 4.66
N GLY A 76 -14.33 25.47 3.68
CA GLY A 76 -13.40 26.60 3.78
C GLY A 76 -12.11 26.29 4.55
N THR A 77 -11.80 25.00 4.81
CA THR A 77 -10.50 24.57 5.34
C THR A 77 -9.36 25.27 4.60
N ARG A 78 -8.46 25.92 5.35
CA ARG A 78 -7.32 26.66 4.83
C ARG A 78 -6.04 25.86 5.03
N THR A 79 -5.20 25.82 4.01
CA THR A 79 -3.95 25.07 3.98
C THR A 79 -2.80 25.93 3.47
N CYS A 80 -1.58 25.61 3.89
CA CYS A 80 -0.36 26.16 3.29
C CYS A 80 0.10 25.37 2.05
N CYS A 81 -0.74 24.48 1.53
CA CYS A 81 -0.52 23.76 0.28
C CYS A 81 -1.63 24.02 -0.73
N SER A 82 -1.27 24.00 -2.02
CA SER A 82 -2.22 24.03 -3.14
C SER A 82 -2.75 22.63 -3.47
N ASP A 83 -3.81 22.58 -4.29
CA ASP A 83 -4.37 21.36 -4.85
C ASP A 83 -3.31 20.48 -5.55
N GLU A 84 -2.38 21.08 -6.29
CA GLU A 84 -1.27 20.39 -6.95
C GLU A 84 -0.27 19.82 -5.95
N GLN A 85 0.10 20.59 -4.92
CA GLN A 85 1.01 20.12 -3.87
C GLN A 85 0.42 18.95 -3.09
N LEU A 86 -0.87 18.99 -2.80
CA LEU A 86 -1.56 17.89 -2.12
C LEU A 86 -1.60 16.64 -3.00
N LYS A 87 -1.87 16.78 -4.30
CA LYS A 87 -1.79 15.65 -5.24
C LYS A 87 -0.37 15.06 -5.29
N THR A 88 0.65 15.89 -5.42
CA THR A 88 2.05 15.44 -5.44
C THR A 88 2.46 14.77 -4.13
N LEU A 89 1.96 15.27 -2.98
CA LEU A 89 2.18 14.61 -1.70
C LEU A 89 1.64 13.18 -1.74
N VAL A 90 0.39 13.00 -2.17
CA VAL A 90 -0.27 11.68 -2.32
C VAL A 90 0.51 10.76 -3.27
N ASP A 91 0.96 11.28 -4.41
CA ASP A 91 1.75 10.50 -5.37
C ASP A 91 3.08 10.01 -4.74
N ASN A 92 3.74 10.85 -3.93
CA ASN A 92 5.04 10.52 -3.30
C ASN A 92 4.92 9.53 -2.12
N ILE A 93 3.78 9.50 -1.42
CA ILE A 93 3.55 8.58 -0.29
C ILE A 93 2.91 7.25 -0.72
N ALA A 94 2.69 7.02 -2.01
CA ALA A 94 2.02 5.82 -2.51
C ALA A 94 2.68 4.52 -2.03
N VAL A 95 4.03 4.44 -2.05
CA VAL A 95 4.77 3.27 -1.57
C VAL A 95 4.65 3.10 -0.04
N PRO A 96 4.95 4.11 0.80
CA PRO A 96 4.68 4.02 2.24
C PRO A 96 3.24 3.65 2.60
N VAL A 97 2.25 4.17 1.88
CA VAL A 97 0.83 3.81 2.08
C VAL A 97 0.60 2.32 1.84
N GLN A 98 1.24 1.72 0.83
CA GLN A 98 1.16 0.27 0.58
C GLN A 98 1.82 -0.55 1.71
N LEU A 99 2.95 -0.08 2.24
CA LEU A 99 3.70 -0.81 3.28
C LEU A 99 3.03 -0.71 4.65
N LEU A 100 2.46 0.45 4.97
CA LEU A 100 1.93 0.77 6.30
C LEU A 100 0.40 0.71 6.38
N GLY A 101 -0.30 0.59 5.24
CA GLY A 101 -1.77 0.64 5.15
C GLY A 101 -2.50 -0.43 5.95
N HIS A 102 -1.84 -1.56 6.25
CA HIS A 102 -2.37 -2.61 7.12
C HIS A 102 -2.30 -2.28 8.62
N CYS A 103 -1.68 -1.15 8.98
CA CYS A 103 -1.81 -0.57 10.31
C CYS A 103 -2.20 0.91 10.23
N PRO A 104 -3.52 1.21 10.31
CA PRO A 104 -4.03 2.57 10.18
C PRO A 104 -3.43 3.58 11.17
N SER A 105 -3.11 3.19 12.40
CA SER A 105 -2.48 4.09 13.38
C SER A 105 -1.06 4.49 13.00
N CYS A 106 -0.26 3.53 12.51
CA CYS A 106 1.07 3.80 11.99
C CYS A 106 1.00 4.68 10.74
N LEU A 107 0.16 4.30 9.78
CA LEU A 107 0.01 5.07 8.55
C LEU A 107 -0.45 6.49 8.87
N HIS A 108 -1.41 6.68 9.78
CA HIS A 108 -1.86 8.00 10.22
C HIS A 108 -0.72 8.86 10.77
N ASN A 109 0.07 8.33 11.72
CA ASN A 109 1.20 9.07 12.29
C ASN A 109 2.25 9.40 11.23
N PHE A 110 2.55 8.43 10.35
CA PHE A 110 3.47 8.60 9.24
C PHE A 110 2.99 9.67 8.25
N LEU A 111 1.70 9.71 7.92
CA LEU A 111 1.15 10.73 7.03
C LEU A 111 1.20 12.11 7.70
N ASN A 112 0.93 12.18 9.00
CA ASN A 112 0.91 13.44 9.74
C ASN A 112 2.25 14.18 9.67
N ILE A 113 3.41 13.50 9.63
CA ILE A 113 4.67 14.23 9.51
C ILE A 113 4.72 15.09 8.23
N TYR A 114 4.23 14.56 7.11
CA TYR A 114 4.22 15.25 5.82
C TYR A 114 3.02 16.18 5.67
N CYS A 115 1.84 15.78 6.18
CA CYS A 115 0.65 16.61 6.17
C CYS A 115 0.89 17.92 6.92
N TYR A 116 1.42 17.85 8.15
CA TYR A 116 1.69 19.06 8.93
C TYR A 116 2.78 19.92 8.29
N MET A 117 3.90 19.31 7.85
CA MET A 117 4.96 20.04 7.16
C MET A 117 4.47 20.75 5.89
N THR A 118 3.59 20.12 5.12
CA THR A 118 3.22 20.60 3.78
C THR A 118 2.01 21.52 3.80
N CYS A 119 0.99 21.17 4.57
CA CYS A 119 -0.35 21.72 4.44
C CYS A 119 -0.88 22.41 5.70
N ALA A 120 -0.29 22.20 6.89
CA ALA A 120 -0.81 22.83 8.10
C ALA A 120 -0.87 24.35 7.94
N PRO A 121 -1.96 25.00 8.39
CA PRO A 121 -2.19 26.41 8.15
C PRO A 121 -1.17 27.30 8.86
N ASP A 122 -0.43 26.77 9.83
CA ASP A 122 0.54 27.45 10.67
C ASP A 122 1.93 26.80 10.62
N HIS A 123 2.25 26.08 9.53
CA HIS A 123 3.49 25.32 9.43
C HIS A 123 4.77 26.16 9.55
N SER A 124 4.71 27.49 9.44
CA SER A 124 5.85 28.37 9.70
C SER A 124 6.32 28.37 11.15
N GLN A 125 5.51 27.87 12.09
CA GLN A 125 5.91 27.68 13.48
C GLN A 125 6.99 26.61 13.64
N PHE A 126 6.97 25.57 12.81
CA PHE A 126 7.85 24.39 12.94
C PHE A 126 8.70 24.10 11.69
N VAL A 127 8.36 24.66 10.53
CA VAL A 127 9.16 24.57 9.29
C VAL A 127 9.84 25.90 9.02
N THR A 128 11.13 25.86 8.66
CA THR A 128 11.88 27.05 8.24
C THR A 128 12.67 26.77 6.97
N VAL A 129 12.71 27.73 6.06
CA VAL A 129 13.47 27.61 4.81
C VAL A 129 14.95 27.89 5.07
N ASP A 130 15.81 26.95 4.67
CA ASP A 130 17.26 27.05 4.83
C ASP A 130 17.95 27.55 3.55
N ARG A 131 17.55 26.98 2.40
CA ARG A 131 18.11 27.35 1.09
C ARG A 131 17.03 27.54 0.03
N THR A 132 17.20 28.61 -0.75
CA THR A 132 16.39 28.89 -1.94
C THR A 132 17.26 29.24 -3.15
N THR A 133 16.73 28.99 -4.34
CA THR A 133 17.33 29.42 -5.61
C THR A 133 16.31 30.23 -6.42
N PRO A 134 16.72 31.31 -7.12
CA PRO A 134 15.84 32.01 -8.04
C PRO A 134 15.32 31.08 -9.14
N TYR A 135 14.01 31.16 -9.41
CA TYR A 135 13.34 30.42 -10.48
C TYR A 135 12.57 31.38 -11.37
N VAL A 136 12.57 31.10 -12.67
CA VAL A 136 11.74 31.81 -13.65
C VAL A 136 10.91 30.78 -14.40
N ASP A 137 9.60 30.90 -14.31
CA ASP A 137 8.67 30.04 -15.03
C ASP A 137 8.87 30.26 -16.55
N PRO A 138 9.24 29.22 -17.31
CA PRO A 138 9.51 29.35 -18.74
C PRO A 138 8.27 29.67 -19.57
N LYS A 139 7.05 29.42 -19.05
CA LYS A 139 5.78 29.68 -19.74
C LYS A 139 5.24 31.07 -19.45
N THR A 140 5.30 31.49 -18.19
CA THR A 140 4.67 32.74 -17.74
C THR A 140 5.66 33.89 -17.55
N GLY A 141 6.96 33.58 -17.45
CA GLY A 141 8.00 34.55 -17.09
C GLY A 141 7.93 34.98 -15.61
N GLN A 142 7.07 34.35 -14.81
CA GLN A 142 6.94 34.63 -13.38
C GLN A 142 8.25 34.32 -12.66
N LYS A 143 8.67 35.21 -11.76
CA LYS A 143 9.88 35.05 -10.94
C LYS A 143 9.46 34.62 -9.55
N ASP A 144 9.95 33.46 -9.13
CA ASP A 144 9.72 32.90 -7.80
C ASP A 144 11.04 32.50 -7.14
N LEU A 145 10.98 32.13 -5.86
CA LEU A 145 12.09 31.51 -5.15
C LEU A 145 11.75 30.04 -4.92
N GLN A 146 12.51 29.16 -5.55
CA GLN A 146 12.40 27.72 -5.38
C GLN A 146 13.01 27.33 -4.02
N VAL A 147 12.27 26.58 -3.20
CA VAL A 147 12.76 26.05 -1.91
C VAL A 147 13.56 24.76 -2.15
N ASN A 148 14.83 24.75 -1.77
CA ASN A 148 15.72 23.60 -1.98
C ASN A 148 16.00 22.82 -0.69
N GLU A 149 15.92 23.47 0.46
CA GLU A 149 16.26 22.88 1.75
C GLU A 149 15.47 23.55 2.87
N VAL A 150 14.96 22.75 3.80
CA VAL A 150 14.24 23.24 4.98
C VAL A 150 14.70 22.55 6.26
N ASN A 151 14.54 23.23 7.39
CA ASN A 151 14.63 22.64 8.71
C ASN A 151 13.22 22.45 9.29
N TYR A 152 12.92 21.26 9.78
CA TYR A 152 11.61 20.91 10.35
C TYR A 152 11.78 20.41 11.78
N ALA A 153 11.26 21.17 12.74
CA ALA A 153 11.29 20.83 14.15
C ALA A 153 10.09 19.99 14.57
N VAL A 154 10.34 18.86 15.22
CA VAL A 154 9.33 17.94 15.76
C VAL A 154 9.68 17.60 17.22
N THR A 155 8.68 17.34 18.03
CA THR A 155 8.88 16.90 19.43
C THR A 155 9.39 15.45 19.50
N ASP A 156 10.03 15.10 20.62
CA ASP A 156 10.43 13.72 20.90
C ASP A 156 9.19 12.82 21.00
N ASP A 157 8.14 13.28 21.69
CA ASP A 157 6.86 12.57 21.82
C ASP A 157 6.25 12.21 20.45
N PHE A 158 6.24 13.15 19.49
CA PHE A 158 5.75 12.86 18.14
C PHE A 158 6.68 11.90 17.39
N ALA A 159 8.00 12.16 17.38
CA ALA A 159 8.96 11.35 16.63
C ALA A 159 9.02 9.90 17.14
N VAL A 160 9.08 9.72 18.46
CA VAL A 160 9.07 8.43 19.14
C VAL A 160 7.71 7.75 19.03
N GLY A 161 6.61 8.49 19.18
CA GLY A 161 5.26 7.97 19.00
C GLY A 161 5.01 7.43 17.59
N MET A 162 5.40 8.19 16.57
CA MET A 162 5.35 7.78 15.16
C MET A 162 6.21 6.53 14.94
N PHE A 163 7.47 6.54 15.38
CA PHE A 163 8.37 5.40 15.26
C PHE A 163 7.81 4.15 15.93
N ASN A 164 7.41 4.23 17.20
CA ASN A 164 6.89 3.10 17.97
C ASN A 164 5.60 2.53 17.36
N SER A 165 4.77 3.39 16.74
CA SER A 165 3.57 2.93 16.05
C SER A 165 3.88 2.08 14.81
N CYS A 166 5.05 2.29 14.19
CA CYS A 166 5.45 1.67 12.92
C CYS A 166 6.54 0.60 13.05
N ALA A 167 7.35 0.62 14.11
CA ALA A 167 8.54 -0.22 14.28
C ALA A 167 8.27 -1.72 14.22
N THR A 168 7.04 -2.14 14.53
CA THR A 168 6.61 -3.54 14.53
C THR A 168 5.59 -3.87 13.45
N VAL A 169 5.26 -2.90 12.59
CA VAL A 169 4.39 -3.13 11.44
C VAL A 169 5.11 -4.09 10.52
N ARG A 170 4.55 -5.28 10.39
CA ARG A 170 5.07 -6.32 9.52
C ARG A 170 4.64 -5.99 8.11
N LEU A 171 5.51 -6.27 7.15
CA LEU A 171 5.08 -6.28 5.76
C LEU A 171 3.88 -7.23 5.64
N PRO A 172 2.82 -6.84 4.91
CA PRO A 172 1.63 -7.67 4.69
C PRO A 172 1.93 -8.97 3.95
N ILE A 173 3.19 -9.17 3.57
CA ILE A 173 3.65 -10.19 2.67
C ILE A 173 3.49 -11.59 3.29
N TRP A 174 3.63 -11.86 4.60
CA TRP A 174 3.23 -13.14 5.26
C TRP A 174 3.34 -13.07 6.80
N PRO A 175 2.61 -13.91 7.58
CA PRO A 175 2.83 -14.10 9.04
C PRO A 175 4.26 -14.55 9.42
N SER A 176 5.00 -15.08 8.44
CA SER A 176 6.37 -15.61 8.56
C SER A 176 7.46 -14.57 8.25
N ALA A 177 7.09 -13.41 7.69
CA ALA A 177 8.02 -12.32 7.45
C ALA A 177 8.44 -11.76 8.82
N LYS A 178 9.65 -12.10 9.26
CA LYS A 178 10.19 -11.60 10.53
C LYS A 178 10.61 -10.13 10.43
N GLU A 179 10.75 -9.60 9.23
CA GLU A 179 11.27 -8.26 8.97
C GLU A 179 10.17 -7.19 9.03
N PRO A 180 10.28 -6.21 9.94
CA PRO A 180 9.39 -5.05 9.98
C PRO A 180 9.51 -4.17 8.73
N ALA A 181 8.39 -3.62 8.27
CA ALA A 181 8.30 -2.72 7.12
C ALA A 181 9.22 -1.49 7.25
N ILE A 182 9.50 -1.07 8.49
CA ILE A 182 10.39 0.05 8.77
C ILE A 182 11.81 -0.17 8.24
N GLY A 183 12.28 -1.41 8.08
CA GLY A 183 13.60 -1.68 7.49
C GLY A 183 13.72 -1.17 6.04
N ILE A 184 12.63 -1.23 5.27
CA ILE A 184 12.58 -0.67 3.91
C ILE A 184 12.55 0.86 3.96
N LEU A 185 11.88 1.42 4.96
CA LEU A 185 11.65 2.87 5.09
C LEU A 185 12.76 3.63 5.83
N CYS A 186 13.74 2.94 6.40
CA CYS A 186 14.78 3.53 7.26
C CYS A 186 16.17 3.60 6.60
N GLY A 187 16.37 2.93 5.46
CA GLY A 187 17.68 2.84 4.81
C GLY A 187 18.69 1.93 5.53
N HIS A 188 18.27 1.29 6.61
CA HIS A 188 19.01 0.35 7.46
C HIS A 188 18.11 -0.84 7.82
N SER A 189 18.69 -1.91 8.36
CA SER A 189 17.88 -3.00 8.90
C SER A 189 17.00 -2.51 10.06
N ALA A 190 15.85 -3.15 10.25
CA ALA A 190 14.85 -2.69 11.23
C ALA A 190 15.36 -2.70 12.68
N ASP A 191 16.33 -3.56 13.01
CA ASP A 191 16.99 -3.65 14.31
C ASP A 191 17.99 -2.52 14.58
N GLU A 192 18.52 -1.89 13.53
CA GLU A 192 19.39 -0.71 13.60
C GLU A 192 18.61 0.61 13.43
N CYS A 193 17.31 0.53 13.18
CA CYS A 193 16.46 1.69 12.98
C CYS A 193 16.07 2.35 14.31
N THR A 194 16.13 3.67 14.33
CA THR A 194 15.81 4.56 15.45
C THR A 194 14.89 5.68 14.93
N PRO A 195 14.19 6.42 15.80
CA PRO A 195 13.41 7.58 15.36
C PRO A 195 14.25 8.58 14.55
N LYS A 196 15.48 8.85 15.00
CA LYS A 196 16.35 9.87 14.38
C LYS A 196 16.87 9.46 13.01
N ASN A 197 17.46 8.27 12.87
CA ASN A 197 17.98 7.85 11.56
C ASN A 197 16.86 7.57 10.55
N TRP A 198 15.66 7.18 11.00
CA TRP A 198 14.50 7.07 10.12
C TRP A 198 14.10 8.43 9.55
N LEU A 199 13.98 9.45 10.40
CA LEU A 199 13.72 10.83 9.95
C LEU A 199 14.83 11.35 9.04
N ASP A 200 16.09 11.11 9.39
CA ASP A 200 17.22 11.50 8.55
C ASP A 200 17.15 10.86 7.17
N TYR A 201 16.81 9.57 7.09
CA TYR A 201 16.61 8.88 5.82
C TYR A 201 15.43 9.47 5.04
N MET A 202 14.29 9.73 5.69
CA MET A 202 13.09 10.33 5.08
C MET A 202 13.30 11.76 4.60
N GLY A 203 14.29 12.47 5.14
CA GLY A 203 14.63 13.85 4.77
C GLY A 203 15.80 13.98 3.80
N ASN A 204 16.50 12.88 3.49
CA ASN A 204 17.69 12.91 2.65
C ASN A 204 17.36 12.62 1.19
N THR A 205 17.79 13.49 0.27
CA THR A 205 17.59 13.31 -1.19
C THR A 205 18.40 12.16 -1.78
N GLY A 206 19.45 11.70 -1.08
CA GLY A 206 20.27 10.57 -1.47
C GLY A 206 19.52 9.24 -1.55
N ASN A 207 18.35 9.14 -0.91
CA ASN A 207 17.46 7.98 -1.06
C ASN A 207 16.68 7.96 -2.40
N GLN A 208 16.79 9.02 -3.22
CA GLN A 208 16.11 9.23 -4.51
C GLN A 208 14.56 9.33 -4.43
N GLN A 209 13.98 9.19 -3.23
CA GLN A 209 12.56 9.28 -2.98
C GLN A 209 12.16 10.66 -2.43
N THR A 210 12.98 11.24 -1.56
CA THR A 210 12.76 12.58 -0.99
C THR A 210 12.95 13.64 -2.08
N PRO A 211 11.96 14.50 -2.36
CA PRO A 211 12.04 15.45 -3.48
C PRO A 211 13.10 16.53 -3.30
N PHE A 212 13.31 17.02 -2.08
CA PHE A 212 14.30 18.03 -1.71
C PHE A 212 14.76 17.80 -0.27
N GLN A 213 15.86 18.44 0.15
CA GLN A 213 16.46 18.15 1.46
C GLN A 213 15.58 18.67 2.62
N ILE A 214 15.30 17.80 3.59
CA ILE A 214 14.54 18.12 4.80
C ILE A 214 15.40 17.73 6.00
N ASN A 215 15.77 18.72 6.82
CA ASN A 215 16.56 18.52 8.02
C ASN A 215 15.62 18.43 9.23
N PHE A 216 15.33 17.21 9.67
CA PHE A 216 14.52 16.98 10.86
C PHE A 216 15.31 17.29 12.13
N ASN A 217 14.71 18.08 13.02
CA ASN A 217 15.26 18.45 14.32
C ASN A 217 14.32 18.01 15.44
N ILE A 218 14.73 16.99 16.21
CA ILE A 218 13.94 16.50 17.35
C ILE A 218 14.27 17.37 18.58
N THR A 219 13.28 18.11 19.08
CA THR A 219 13.41 18.96 20.27
C THR A 219 12.05 19.21 20.91
N ASP A 220 11.97 19.19 22.24
CA ASP A 220 10.73 19.47 22.98
C ASP A 220 10.55 20.95 23.35
N LYS A 221 11.61 21.74 23.17
CA LYS A 221 11.63 23.15 23.59
C LYS A 221 11.65 24.06 22.37
N PRO A 222 10.81 25.11 22.37
CA PRO A 222 10.93 26.17 21.38
C PRO A 222 12.33 26.79 21.41
N TYR A 223 12.84 27.17 20.24
CA TYR A 223 14.16 27.77 20.10
C TYR A 223 14.16 28.88 19.07
N ILE A 224 15.14 29.78 19.16
CA ILE A 224 15.36 30.82 18.15
C ILE A 224 16.31 30.28 17.09
N ASN A 225 15.88 30.26 15.83
CA ASN A 225 16.73 29.85 14.72
C ASN A 225 17.79 30.93 14.39
N ARG A 226 18.68 30.63 13.44
CA ARG A 226 19.75 31.57 13.02
C ARG A 226 19.21 32.89 12.46
N ALA A 227 17.98 32.91 11.97
CA ALA A 227 17.32 34.09 11.43
C ALA A 227 16.58 34.91 12.50
N GLY A 228 16.60 34.49 13.78
CA GLY A 228 15.91 35.19 14.87
C GLY A 228 14.43 34.83 15.01
N HIS A 229 13.92 33.83 14.28
CA HIS A 229 12.53 33.39 14.37
C HIS A 229 12.35 32.35 15.48
N LEU A 230 11.27 32.48 16.25
CA LEU A 230 10.85 31.48 17.22
C LEU A 230 10.29 30.25 16.49
N VAL A 231 10.97 29.13 16.63
CA VAL A 231 10.54 27.82 16.15
C VAL A 231 9.92 27.07 17.32
N THR A 232 8.65 26.70 17.18
CA THR A 232 7.93 25.84 18.12
C THR A 232 7.79 24.48 17.47
N PRO A 233 8.37 23.41 18.04
CA PRO A 233 8.36 22.09 17.43
C PRO A 233 6.93 21.56 17.29
N GLN A 234 6.67 20.86 16.18
CA GLN A 234 5.39 20.22 15.93
C GLN A 234 5.15 19.11 16.96
N ASN A 235 3.92 19.06 17.48
CA ASN A 235 3.49 18.11 18.51
C ASN A 235 2.07 17.62 18.26
N ALA A 236 1.79 17.11 17.06
CA ALA A 236 0.50 16.47 16.81
C ALA A 236 0.37 15.21 17.68
N PRO A 237 -0.85 14.85 18.09
CA PRO A 237 -1.07 13.59 18.80
C PRO A 237 -0.67 12.41 17.92
N THR A 238 -0.12 11.37 18.55
CA THR A 238 0.18 10.10 17.87
C THR A 238 -0.80 9.02 18.31
N LEU A 239 -1.24 8.20 17.36
CA LEU A 239 -2.07 7.04 17.63
C LEU A 239 -1.18 5.84 17.94
N PRO A 240 -1.27 5.24 19.14
CA PRO A 240 -0.47 4.06 19.46
C PRO A 240 -0.89 2.86 18.62
N CYS A 241 0.05 1.94 18.38
CA CYS A 241 -0.24 0.67 17.74
C CYS A 241 -1.09 -0.18 18.70
N THR A 242 -2.40 -0.23 18.48
CA THR A 242 -3.33 -1.03 19.29
C THR A 242 -4.03 -2.06 18.40
N PRO A 243 -4.14 -3.33 18.85
CA PRO A 243 -4.85 -4.37 18.09
C PRO A 243 -6.38 -4.17 18.07
N THR A 244 -6.91 -3.20 18.82
CA THR A 244 -8.35 -2.91 18.90
C THR A 244 -8.60 -1.42 19.16
N HIS A 245 -9.05 -0.66 18.15
CA HIS A 245 -10.29 0.15 18.18
C HIS A 245 -10.39 1.10 16.97
N THR A 246 -11.40 0.89 16.13
CA THR A 246 -12.43 1.86 15.70
C THR A 246 -13.38 1.15 14.73
N GLN A 247 -14.68 1.43 14.87
CA GLN A 247 -15.76 0.86 14.05
C GLN A 247 -15.42 1.04 12.55
N GLY A 248 -15.08 -0.05 11.87
CA GLY A 248 -14.85 -0.08 10.42
C GLY A 248 -13.40 -0.08 9.92
N ALA A 249 -12.38 -0.08 10.79
CA ALA A 249 -10.98 -0.21 10.38
C ALA A 249 -10.40 -1.60 10.71
N LEU A 250 -9.64 -2.20 9.78
CA LEU A 250 -8.93 -3.47 10.01
C LEU A 250 -7.93 -3.34 11.17
N PRO A 251 -7.82 -4.33 12.08
CA PRO A 251 -6.91 -4.28 13.21
C PRO A 251 -5.45 -4.29 12.74
N CYS A 252 -4.60 -3.44 13.34
CA CYS A 252 -3.17 -3.41 13.07
C CYS A 252 -2.50 -4.76 13.39
N THR A 253 -1.65 -5.26 12.49
CA THR A 253 -0.70 -6.36 12.75
C THR A 253 0.56 -5.88 13.50
N CYS A 254 0.36 -5.14 14.59
CA CYS A 254 1.45 -4.74 15.49
C CYS A 254 2.12 -6.00 16.06
N GLY A 255 3.42 -6.18 15.85
CA GLY A 255 4.18 -7.15 16.64
C GLY A 255 4.17 -6.73 18.12
N GLN A 256 3.79 -7.62 19.03
CA GLN A 256 3.95 -7.33 20.46
C GLN A 256 5.43 -7.06 20.79
N PRO A 257 5.75 -6.07 21.65
CA PRO A 257 7.07 -5.98 22.26
C PRO A 257 7.35 -7.28 23.01
N THR A 258 8.55 -7.81 22.81
CA THR A 258 8.98 -9.18 23.13
C THR A 258 8.59 -9.69 24.53
N LYS A 259 7.55 -10.54 24.59
CA LYS A 259 7.48 -11.70 25.49
C LYS A 259 6.95 -12.90 24.71
N ARG A 260 7.56 -14.07 24.93
CA ARG A 260 7.21 -15.35 24.26
C ARG A 260 5.68 -15.57 24.31
N PRO A 261 5.01 -15.90 23.19
CA PRO A 261 3.59 -16.13 23.23
C PRO A 261 3.30 -17.37 24.07
N GLN A 262 2.60 -17.15 25.18
CA GLN A 262 1.82 -18.21 25.80
C GLN A 262 0.62 -18.42 24.87
N PHE A 263 0.51 -19.63 24.32
CA PHE A 263 -0.58 -19.99 23.40
C PHE A 263 -1.92 -19.79 24.11
N ASP A 264 -2.68 -18.78 23.67
CA ASP A 264 -3.99 -18.49 24.20
C ASP A 264 -5.04 -19.44 23.59
N LYS A 265 -5.95 -19.93 24.43
CA LYS A 265 -6.78 -21.13 24.18
C LYS A 265 -8.10 -20.85 23.43
N HIS A 266 -8.20 -19.77 22.65
CA HIS A 266 -9.46 -19.36 21.99
C HIS A 266 -9.24 -18.90 20.55
N PHE A 267 -8.68 -19.76 19.70
CA PHE A 267 -8.81 -19.60 18.25
C PHE A 267 -10.06 -20.36 17.75
N PRO A 268 -10.99 -19.73 17.01
CA PRO A 268 -11.94 -20.42 16.13
C PRO A 268 -11.18 -21.26 15.08
N PRO A 269 -11.82 -22.22 14.39
CA PRO A 269 -11.14 -23.38 13.81
C PRO A 269 -9.97 -23.00 12.89
N ILE A 270 -8.86 -23.71 13.09
CA ILE A 270 -7.66 -23.63 12.27
C ILE A 270 -8.04 -24.05 10.85
N TYR A 271 -7.99 -23.12 9.90
CA TYR A 271 -8.11 -23.42 8.47
C TYR A 271 -6.86 -24.17 8.00
N ARG A 272 -7.06 -25.17 7.13
CA ARG A 272 -5.99 -25.95 6.52
C ARG A 272 -5.71 -25.47 5.11
N THR A 273 -4.45 -25.61 4.70
CA THR A 273 -4.02 -25.23 3.35
C THR A 273 -3.55 -26.46 2.58
N GLU A 274 -4.16 -26.65 1.41
CA GLU A 274 -3.87 -27.76 0.50
C GLU A 274 -3.16 -27.15 -0.72
N GLN A 275 -1.86 -27.35 -0.81
CA GLN A 275 -1.02 -26.65 -1.79
C GLN A 275 -0.62 -27.56 -2.95
N LEU A 276 -0.93 -27.13 -4.16
CA LEU A 276 -0.50 -27.69 -5.43
C LEU A 276 0.52 -26.76 -6.08
N ILE A 277 1.76 -27.21 -6.19
CA ILE A 277 2.83 -26.50 -6.88
C ILE A 277 2.98 -27.09 -8.28
N VAL A 278 2.85 -26.24 -9.29
CA VAL A 278 2.93 -26.59 -10.70
C VAL A 278 4.19 -25.96 -11.31
N ARG A 279 5.03 -26.78 -11.91
CA ARG A 279 6.22 -26.33 -12.66
C ARG A 279 6.11 -26.79 -14.10
N ARG A 280 6.57 -25.97 -15.04
CA ARG A 280 6.64 -26.35 -16.46
C ARG A 280 7.92 -27.16 -16.72
N THR A 281 7.80 -28.28 -17.42
CA THR A 281 8.95 -29.13 -17.80
C THR A 281 9.35 -28.92 -19.26
N GLY A 282 10.62 -29.21 -19.55
CA GLY A 282 11.21 -29.02 -20.87
C GLY A 282 11.81 -27.63 -21.08
N HIS A 283 12.51 -27.47 -22.20
CA HIS A 283 13.10 -26.18 -22.59
C HIS A 283 12.08 -25.37 -23.40
N HIS A 284 11.50 -24.37 -22.75
CA HIS A 284 10.59 -23.42 -23.38
C HIS A 284 11.27 -22.04 -23.39
N PRO A 285 11.16 -21.28 -24.50
CA PRO A 285 11.69 -19.92 -24.54
C PRO A 285 10.91 -19.02 -23.57
N LYS A 286 11.59 -18.00 -23.05
CA LYS A 286 10.91 -16.92 -22.33
C LYS A 286 9.97 -16.19 -23.29
N ILE A 287 8.91 -15.61 -22.74
CA ILE A 287 7.89 -14.88 -23.51
C ILE A 287 8.32 -13.42 -23.54
N GLU A 288 8.43 -12.85 -24.74
CA GLU A 288 8.69 -11.43 -24.92
C GLU A 288 7.36 -10.70 -25.10
N HIS A 289 7.06 -9.81 -24.16
CA HIS A 289 5.86 -8.98 -24.16
C HIS A 289 6.22 -7.53 -24.48
N GLN A 290 5.55 -6.94 -25.44
CA GLN A 290 5.71 -5.51 -25.74
C GLN A 290 4.71 -4.73 -24.91
N ASP A 291 5.22 -3.87 -24.02
CA ASP A 291 4.36 -3.02 -23.21
C ASP A 291 3.58 -2.04 -24.12
N PRO A 292 2.32 -1.73 -23.80
CA PRO A 292 1.51 -0.86 -24.63
C PRO A 292 2.02 0.60 -24.61
N PRO A 293 1.77 1.39 -25.67
CA PRO A 293 2.16 2.80 -25.72
C PRO A 293 1.65 3.59 -24.50
N PRO A 294 2.43 4.53 -23.94
CA PRO A 294 3.64 5.15 -24.50
C PRO A 294 4.97 4.46 -24.09
N ALA A 295 4.91 3.46 -23.21
CA ALA A 295 6.09 2.74 -22.73
C ALA A 295 6.51 1.69 -23.77
N ILE A 296 7.31 2.07 -24.77
CA ILE A 296 7.85 1.11 -25.75
C ILE A 296 9.02 0.34 -25.10
N SER A 297 8.70 -0.50 -24.11
CA SER A 297 9.62 -1.43 -23.47
C SER A 297 9.19 -2.88 -23.72
N THR A 298 10.17 -3.78 -23.77
CA THR A 298 9.90 -5.22 -23.83
C THR A 298 10.10 -5.80 -22.44
N THR A 299 9.04 -6.38 -21.87
CA THR A 299 9.09 -7.14 -20.63
C THR A 299 9.23 -8.63 -20.96
N THR A 300 10.12 -9.34 -20.26
CA THR A 300 10.31 -10.78 -20.46
C THR A 300 9.64 -11.57 -19.34
N PHE A 301 8.83 -12.56 -19.69
CA PHE A 301 8.16 -13.48 -18.76
C PHE A 301 8.74 -14.89 -18.83
N SER A 302 8.74 -15.57 -17.69
CA SER A 302 9.06 -16.98 -17.56
C SER A 302 8.07 -17.85 -18.36
N PRO A 303 8.49 -19.02 -18.88
CA PRO A 303 7.60 -19.89 -19.65
C PRO A 303 6.37 -20.40 -18.89
N ILE A 304 6.32 -20.29 -17.55
CA ILE A 304 5.13 -20.67 -16.77
C ILE A 304 3.94 -19.73 -17.00
N PHE A 305 4.15 -18.57 -17.64
CA PHE A 305 3.10 -17.61 -17.99
C PHE A 305 2.58 -17.77 -19.41
N ASP A 306 2.99 -18.82 -20.11
CA ASP A 306 2.51 -19.11 -21.45
C ASP A 306 1.00 -19.36 -21.44
N LYS A 307 0.28 -18.76 -22.39
CA LYS A 307 -1.18 -18.78 -22.41
C LYS A 307 -1.74 -20.21 -22.43
N ASP A 308 -1.21 -21.06 -23.31
CA ASP A 308 -1.65 -22.46 -23.42
C ASP A 308 -1.33 -23.27 -22.16
N PHE A 309 -0.22 -22.92 -21.49
CA PHE A 309 0.13 -23.52 -20.20
C PHE A 309 -0.82 -23.06 -19.09
N LEU A 310 -1.17 -21.77 -19.03
CA LEU A 310 -2.15 -21.25 -18.06
C LEU A 310 -3.52 -21.92 -18.22
N HIS A 311 -3.97 -22.18 -19.45
CA HIS A 311 -5.20 -22.94 -19.72
C HIS A 311 -5.10 -24.40 -19.23
N GLN A 312 -3.96 -25.07 -19.42
CA GLN A 312 -3.75 -26.42 -18.87
C GLN A 312 -3.77 -26.44 -17.35
N VAL A 313 -3.23 -25.41 -16.70
CA VAL A 313 -3.25 -25.26 -15.24
C VAL A 313 -4.65 -24.94 -14.74
N LEU A 314 -5.44 -24.17 -15.50
CA LEU A 314 -6.85 -23.92 -15.20
C LEU A 314 -7.69 -25.20 -15.25
N ASP A 315 -7.53 -26.01 -16.29
CA ASP A 315 -8.19 -27.32 -16.39
C ASP A 315 -7.80 -28.26 -15.23
N LEU A 316 -6.54 -28.26 -14.80
CA LEU A 316 -6.11 -29.00 -13.61
C LEU A 316 -6.79 -28.48 -12.33
N GLN A 317 -6.83 -27.17 -12.13
CA GLN A 317 -7.48 -26.55 -10.97
C GLN A 317 -8.97 -26.91 -10.92
N ASP A 318 -9.66 -26.82 -12.05
CA ASP A 318 -11.10 -27.13 -12.17
C ASP A 318 -11.38 -28.62 -11.91
N LYS A 319 -10.51 -29.52 -12.38
CA LYS A 319 -10.61 -30.95 -12.07
C LYS A 319 -10.44 -31.24 -10.58
N VAL A 320 -9.49 -30.60 -9.91
CA VAL A 320 -9.31 -30.73 -8.45
C VAL A 320 -10.51 -30.16 -7.70
N TYR A 321 -11.01 -29.01 -8.13
CA TYR A 321 -12.21 -28.37 -7.57
C TYR A 321 -13.46 -29.28 -7.68
N ALA A 322 -13.61 -29.97 -8.81
CA ALA A 322 -14.74 -30.84 -9.10
C ALA A 322 -14.65 -32.25 -8.45
N LEU A 323 -13.56 -32.57 -7.73
CA LEU A 323 -13.39 -33.88 -7.11
C LEU A 323 -14.51 -34.20 -6.11
N ARG A 324 -14.95 -35.45 -6.16
CA ARG A 324 -15.88 -36.04 -5.21
C ARG A 324 -15.23 -37.26 -4.57
N ALA A 325 -14.96 -37.17 -3.27
CA ALA A 325 -14.38 -38.25 -2.50
C ALA A 325 -15.47 -39.10 -1.84
N PRO A 326 -15.41 -40.44 -1.93
CA PRO A 326 -16.36 -41.30 -1.25
C PRO A 326 -16.16 -41.22 0.26
N TYR A 327 -17.22 -40.91 1.00
CA TYR A 327 -17.20 -40.78 2.46
C TYR A 327 -17.74 -42.02 3.18
N ASP A 328 -18.81 -42.64 2.67
CA ASP A 328 -19.40 -43.87 3.23
C ASP A 328 -19.75 -44.88 2.11
N ASN A 329 -19.32 -46.12 2.28
CA ASN A 329 -19.55 -47.22 1.34
C ASN A 329 -20.99 -47.74 1.35
N HIS A 330 -21.84 -47.32 2.30
CA HIS A 330 -23.19 -47.85 2.46
C HIS A 330 -24.29 -47.04 1.73
N ASN A 331 -24.09 -45.74 1.47
CA ASN A 331 -25.14 -44.82 0.98
C ASN A 331 -24.69 -43.92 -0.20
N ASP A 332 -23.57 -44.20 -0.86
CA ASP A 332 -23.04 -43.41 -2.00
C ASP A 332 -22.80 -41.92 -1.66
N ASN A 333 -22.54 -41.63 -0.38
CA ASN A 333 -22.31 -40.27 0.10
C ASN A 333 -20.90 -39.81 -0.31
N THR A 334 -20.82 -38.73 -1.08
CA THR A 334 -19.57 -38.09 -1.47
C THR A 334 -19.35 -36.77 -0.76
N VAL A 335 -18.09 -36.41 -0.50
CA VAL A 335 -17.66 -35.07 -0.08
C VAL A 335 -16.92 -34.38 -1.21
N SER A 336 -17.29 -33.13 -1.48
CA SER A 336 -16.65 -32.25 -2.45
C SER A 336 -15.91 -31.12 -1.76
N LEU A 337 -15.07 -30.38 -2.50
CA LEU A 337 -14.40 -29.19 -1.97
C LEU A 337 -15.41 -28.15 -1.48
N THR A 338 -16.55 -28.00 -2.17
CA THR A 338 -17.60 -27.04 -1.78
C THR A 338 -18.22 -27.34 -0.42
N ASP A 339 -18.17 -28.59 0.05
CA ASP A 339 -18.72 -28.99 1.35
C ASP A 339 -17.79 -28.63 2.51
N ILE A 340 -16.49 -28.44 2.24
CA ILE A 340 -15.44 -28.31 3.26
C ILE A 340 -14.58 -27.05 3.13
N CYS A 341 -14.72 -26.30 2.04
CA CYS A 341 -13.88 -25.13 1.78
C CYS A 341 -14.22 -23.95 2.69
N PHE A 342 -13.20 -23.14 2.96
CA PHE A 342 -13.37 -21.84 3.59
C PHE A 342 -13.99 -20.82 2.63
N ARG A 343 -14.76 -19.88 3.17
CA ARG A 343 -15.44 -18.81 2.42
C ARG A 343 -15.28 -17.49 3.19
N LEU A 344 -14.78 -16.45 2.51
CA LEU A 344 -14.52 -15.15 3.13
C LEU A 344 -15.80 -14.32 3.34
N HIS A 345 -16.72 -14.31 2.37
CA HIS A 345 -18.00 -13.57 2.44
C HIS A 345 -19.00 -13.97 1.34
N HIS A 346 -18.54 -14.62 0.26
CA HIS A 346 -19.34 -15.10 -0.88
C HIS A 346 -19.70 -16.60 -0.77
N THR A 347 -20.50 -17.11 -1.71
CA THR A 347 -20.84 -18.54 -1.83
C THR A 347 -19.67 -19.40 -2.28
N ASP A 348 -18.64 -18.78 -2.87
CA ASP A 348 -17.54 -19.46 -3.53
C ASP A 348 -16.38 -19.76 -2.58
N CYS A 349 -15.68 -20.86 -2.86
CA CYS A 349 -14.54 -21.30 -2.06
C CYS A 349 -13.33 -20.40 -2.25
N THR A 350 -12.61 -20.10 -1.17
CA THR A 350 -11.33 -19.42 -1.25
C THR A 350 -10.27 -20.34 -1.84
N ILE A 351 -9.81 -19.98 -3.04
CA ILE A 351 -8.69 -20.60 -3.75
C ILE A 351 -7.68 -19.48 -3.98
N LEU A 352 -6.40 -19.71 -3.70
CA LEU A 352 -5.33 -18.73 -3.98
C LEU A 352 -4.52 -19.26 -5.16
N SER A 353 -4.57 -18.56 -6.29
CA SER A 353 -3.98 -19.01 -7.56
C SER A 353 -3.86 -17.82 -8.50
N VAL A 354 -2.85 -17.82 -9.38
CA VAL A 354 -2.72 -16.80 -10.45
C VAL A 354 -3.98 -16.71 -11.31
N LEU A 355 -4.71 -17.82 -11.44
CA LEU A 355 -5.93 -17.91 -12.23
C LEU A 355 -7.09 -17.10 -11.62
N ASN A 356 -7.04 -16.76 -10.34
CA ASN A 356 -8.04 -15.89 -9.71
C ASN A 356 -7.95 -14.44 -10.18
N TYR A 357 -6.80 -13.97 -10.68
CA TYR A 357 -6.76 -12.66 -11.37
C TYR A 357 -7.72 -12.64 -12.56
N PHE A 358 -7.93 -13.79 -13.19
CA PHE A 358 -8.87 -13.98 -14.30
C PHE A 358 -10.19 -14.64 -13.84
N GLN A 359 -10.48 -14.62 -12.53
CA GLN A 359 -11.68 -15.21 -11.92
C GLN A 359 -11.93 -16.66 -12.34
N ASN A 360 -10.85 -17.43 -12.50
CA ASN A 360 -10.87 -18.82 -12.97
C ASN A 360 -11.62 -18.99 -14.30
N ASN A 361 -11.49 -18.01 -15.21
CA ASN A 361 -12.21 -17.99 -16.48
C ASN A 361 -11.25 -17.87 -17.67
N GLY A 362 -11.19 -18.94 -18.48
CA GLY A 362 -10.34 -18.97 -19.68
C GLY A 362 -10.65 -17.87 -20.69
N THR A 363 -11.92 -17.43 -20.80
CA THR A 363 -12.27 -16.34 -21.72
C THR A 363 -11.67 -14.99 -21.32
N ARG A 364 -11.38 -14.78 -20.03
CA ARG A 364 -10.67 -13.58 -19.55
C ARG A 364 -9.17 -13.66 -19.86
N ILE A 365 -8.57 -14.84 -19.76
CA ILE A 365 -7.18 -15.11 -20.20
C ILE A 365 -7.02 -14.86 -21.71
N ASP A 366 -8.05 -15.18 -22.50
CA ASP A 366 -8.00 -15.03 -23.96
C ASP A 366 -8.32 -13.61 -24.45
N ARG A 367 -8.76 -12.71 -23.56
CA ARG A 367 -9.19 -11.37 -23.94
C ARG A 367 -8.00 -10.50 -24.37
N VAL A 368 -8.18 -9.79 -25.47
CA VAL A 368 -7.20 -8.86 -26.03
C VAL A 368 -7.92 -7.60 -26.48
N VAL A 369 -7.46 -6.44 -26.06
CA VAL A 369 -7.95 -5.14 -26.53
C VAL A 369 -6.95 -4.55 -27.50
N ARG A 370 -7.42 -4.18 -28.68
CA ARG A 370 -6.61 -3.57 -29.75
C ARG A 370 -7.05 -2.15 -30.03
N ASP A 371 -6.14 -1.35 -30.58
CA ASP A 371 -6.45 0.01 -31.02
C ASP A 371 -7.54 0.01 -32.10
N GLN A 372 -8.35 1.06 -32.12
CA GLN A 372 -9.41 1.26 -33.10
C GLN A 372 -9.14 2.54 -33.90
N PRO A 373 -9.42 2.56 -35.21
CA PRO A 373 -10.07 1.51 -36.02
C PRO A 373 -9.10 0.47 -36.62
N PHE A 374 -7.80 0.64 -36.46
CA PHE A 374 -6.82 -0.07 -37.28
C PHE A 374 -6.39 -1.45 -36.75
N GLY A 375 -6.47 -1.69 -35.44
CA GLY A 375 -6.16 -2.98 -34.82
C GLY A 375 -4.69 -3.42 -34.92
N PHE A 376 -3.78 -2.48 -35.19
CA PHE A 376 -2.35 -2.74 -35.35
C PHE A 376 -1.64 -3.02 -34.02
N PHE A 377 -2.07 -2.37 -32.93
CA PHE A 377 -1.44 -2.42 -31.63
C PHE A 377 -2.34 -3.11 -30.62
N THR A 378 -1.77 -4.04 -29.86
CA THR A 378 -2.40 -4.55 -28.63
C THR A 378 -2.29 -3.45 -27.57
N LEU A 379 -3.44 -2.95 -27.09
CA LEU A 379 -3.52 -1.97 -26.01
C LEU A 379 -3.46 -2.62 -24.63
N ALA A 380 -4.00 -3.83 -24.50
CA ALA A 380 -3.88 -4.65 -23.30
C ALA A 380 -4.21 -6.11 -23.60
N ASP A 381 -3.46 -7.02 -22.99
CA ASP A 381 -3.77 -8.46 -22.93
C ASP A 381 -3.57 -9.03 -21.52
N TYR A 382 -3.64 -10.35 -21.41
CA TYR A 382 -3.51 -11.06 -20.13
C TYR A 382 -2.18 -10.83 -19.41
N LEU A 383 -1.07 -10.54 -20.10
CA LEU A 383 0.21 -10.25 -19.45
C LEU A 383 0.23 -8.84 -18.86
N ASP A 384 -0.46 -7.88 -19.50
CA ASP A 384 -0.66 -6.55 -18.93
C ASP A 384 -1.52 -6.61 -17.67
N HIS A 385 -2.62 -7.37 -17.74
CA HIS A 385 -3.49 -7.60 -16.59
C HIS A 385 -2.76 -8.33 -15.46
N LEU A 386 -2.02 -9.38 -15.78
CA LEU A 386 -1.18 -10.12 -14.83
C LEU A 386 -0.18 -9.18 -14.15
N LYS A 387 0.58 -8.41 -14.93
CA LYS A 387 1.57 -7.45 -14.43
C LYS A 387 0.90 -6.44 -13.49
N TYR A 388 -0.24 -5.89 -13.88
CA TYR A 388 -1.01 -4.97 -13.06
C TYR A 388 -1.50 -5.62 -11.76
N CYS A 389 -2.12 -6.79 -11.81
CA CYS A 389 -2.65 -7.48 -10.63
C CYS A 389 -1.55 -7.99 -9.71
N THR A 390 -0.35 -8.26 -10.23
CA THR A 390 0.80 -8.53 -9.37
C THR A 390 1.32 -7.31 -8.63
N TRP A 391 1.00 -6.12 -9.12
CA TRP A 391 1.34 -4.85 -8.47
C TRP A 391 0.21 -4.36 -7.54
N VAL A 392 -1.05 -4.52 -7.94
CA VAL A 392 -2.25 -4.06 -7.20
C VAL A 392 -3.30 -5.18 -7.11
N PRO A 393 -3.06 -6.25 -6.33
CA PRO A 393 -3.93 -7.43 -6.27
C PRO A 393 -5.33 -7.17 -5.70
N GLU A 394 -5.51 -6.05 -5.00
CA GLU A 394 -6.79 -5.64 -4.40
C GLU A 394 -7.66 -4.80 -5.36
N SER A 395 -7.16 -4.52 -6.57
CA SER A 395 -7.88 -3.67 -7.50
C SER A 395 -9.16 -4.32 -7.99
N LYS A 396 -10.27 -3.58 -7.87
CA LYS A 396 -11.57 -4.00 -8.41
C LYS A 396 -11.63 -3.86 -9.93
N ILE A 397 -10.85 -2.94 -10.50
CA ILE A 397 -10.82 -2.63 -11.92
C ILE A 397 -9.40 -2.17 -12.26
N ASP A 398 -8.73 -2.88 -13.16
CA ASP A 398 -7.40 -2.49 -13.62
C ASP A 398 -7.41 -1.20 -14.45
N THR A 399 -6.25 -0.55 -14.49
CA THR A 399 -6.06 0.67 -15.29
C THR A 399 -5.62 0.37 -16.71
N THR A 400 -5.54 -0.91 -17.08
CA THR A 400 -5.26 -1.33 -18.46
C THR A 400 -6.51 -1.10 -19.32
N ALA A 401 -6.40 -1.31 -20.64
CA ALA A 401 -7.56 -1.22 -21.52
C ALA A 401 -8.58 -2.37 -21.32
N LEU A 402 -8.27 -3.39 -20.51
CA LEU A 402 -9.17 -4.52 -20.23
C LEU A 402 -10.29 -4.15 -19.24
N HIS A 403 -10.00 -3.28 -18.27
CA HIS A 403 -10.89 -2.89 -17.17
C HIS A 403 -11.41 -4.11 -16.39
N GLU A 404 -10.53 -5.03 -16.03
CA GLU A 404 -10.86 -6.27 -15.31
C GLU A 404 -10.48 -6.23 -13.84
N SER A 405 -11.15 -7.05 -13.02
CA SER A 405 -10.88 -7.13 -11.58
C SER A 405 -9.66 -8.01 -11.32
N CYS A 406 -8.87 -7.68 -10.29
CA CYS A 406 -7.82 -8.56 -9.77
C CYS A 406 -8.33 -9.45 -8.63
N LEU A 407 -9.57 -9.24 -8.17
CA LEU A 407 -10.17 -10.03 -7.10
C LEU A 407 -10.59 -11.41 -7.61
N GLY A 408 -10.37 -12.44 -6.78
CA GLY A 408 -10.81 -13.80 -7.06
C GLY A 408 -12.33 -13.94 -7.04
N THR A 409 -12.79 -15.13 -7.41
CA THR A 409 -14.23 -15.49 -7.39
C THR A 409 -14.86 -15.37 -5.99
N ASP A 410 -14.08 -15.57 -4.95
CA ASP A 410 -14.49 -15.39 -3.55
C ASP A 410 -14.51 -13.92 -3.08
N GLY A 411 -14.16 -12.98 -3.97
CA GLY A 411 -14.07 -11.54 -3.70
C GLY A 411 -12.78 -11.13 -2.97
N GLY A 412 -11.88 -12.07 -2.70
CA GLY A 412 -10.61 -11.81 -2.02
C GLY A 412 -9.47 -11.51 -2.99
N PRO A 413 -8.43 -10.76 -2.57
CA PRO A 413 -7.22 -10.58 -3.36
C PRO A 413 -6.38 -11.87 -3.34
N THR A 414 -5.81 -12.24 -4.48
CA THR A 414 -4.71 -13.22 -4.49
C THR A 414 -3.40 -12.46 -4.54
N TYR A 415 -2.56 -12.60 -3.51
CA TYR A 415 -1.26 -11.93 -3.54
C TYR A 415 -0.23 -12.73 -4.34
N PRO A 416 0.69 -12.09 -5.10
CA PRO A 416 1.63 -12.78 -5.99
C PRO A 416 2.50 -13.83 -5.30
N TRP A 417 2.95 -13.54 -4.08
CA TRP A 417 3.79 -14.45 -3.31
C TRP A 417 3.04 -15.69 -2.81
N THR A 418 1.70 -15.70 -2.81
CA THR A 418 0.86 -16.89 -2.55
C THR A 418 0.66 -17.73 -3.81
N ALA A 419 0.79 -17.12 -4.99
CA ALA A 419 0.51 -17.72 -6.28
C ALA A 419 1.78 -18.12 -7.07
N PHE A 420 2.95 -17.64 -6.68
CA PHE A 420 4.22 -17.88 -7.38
C PHE A 420 5.31 -18.40 -6.44
N GLN A 421 6.28 -19.10 -7.02
CA GLN A 421 7.52 -19.49 -6.32
C GLN A 421 8.74 -19.32 -7.23
N GLY A 422 9.91 -19.12 -6.61
CA GLY A 422 11.22 -19.10 -7.27
C GLY A 422 11.37 -17.89 -8.18
N PHE A 423 11.16 -16.71 -7.59
CA PHE A 423 11.38 -15.39 -8.17
C PHE A 423 12.28 -14.59 -7.19
N ASP A 424 12.93 -13.54 -7.70
CA ASP A 424 13.81 -12.68 -6.91
C ASP A 424 13.16 -11.31 -6.64
N GLY A 425 13.05 -10.94 -5.36
CA GLY A 425 12.44 -9.68 -4.94
C GLY A 425 11.00 -9.55 -5.42
N TYR A 426 10.71 -8.49 -6.18
CA TYR A 426 9.39 -8.20 -6.75
C TYR A 426 9.27 -8.61 -8.23
N ASN A 427 10.23 -9.37 -8.77
CA ASN A 427 10.23 -9.77 -10.18
C ASN A 427 9.38 -11.02 -10.42
N TYR A 428 8.07 -10.94 -10.18
CA TYR A 428 7.15 -12.07 -10.32
C TYR A 428 7.10 -12.65 -11.74
N GLN A 429 7.39 -11.84 -12.76
CA GLN A 429 7.55 -12.29 -14.15
C GLN A 429 8.66 -13.35 -14.33
N ASN A 430 9.61 -13.44 -13.40
CA ASN A 430 10.69 -14.43 -13.42
C ASN A 430 10.37 -15.70 -12.61
N ALA A 431 9.16 -15.84 -12.07
CA ALA A 431 8.78 -17.01 -11.27
C ALA A 431 8.99 -18.32 -12.03
N THR A 432 9.32 -19.37 -11.28
CA THR A 432 9.64 -20.71 -11.82
C THR A 432 8.57 -21.75 -11.51
N ALA A 433 7.64 -21.45 -10.61
CA ALA A 433 6.47 -22.29 -10.33
C ALA A 433 5.22 -21.46 -10.04
N LEU A 434 4.06 -22.04 -10.37
CA LEU A 434 2.75 -21.57 -9.95
C LEU A 434 2.33 -22.34 -8.70
N VAL A 435 1.71 -21.65 -7.74
CA VAL A 435 1.20 -22.23 -6.50
C VAL A 435 -0.31 -22.04 -6.47
N ILE A 436 -1.04 -23.13 -6.29
CA ILE A 436 -2.49 -23.15 -6.13
C ILE A 436 -2.77 -23.64 -4.72
N THR A 437 -3.46 -22.85 -3.90
CA THR A 437 -3.81 -23.21 -2.54
C THR A 437 -5.32 -23.30 -2.40
N PHE A 438 -5.83 -24.48 -2.02
CA PHE A 438 -7.23 -24.65 -1.62
C PHE A 438 -7.33 -24.49 -0.10
N VAL A 439 -8.19 -23.58 0.36
CA VAL A 439 -8.36 -23.32 1.80
C VAL A 439 -9.56 -24.11 2.31
N VAL A 440 -9.32 -24.98 3.29
CA VAL A 440 -10.32 -25.89 3.86
C VAL A 440 -10.59 -25.50 5.31
N ASN A 441 -11.86 -25.55 5.72
CA ASN A 441 -12.29 -25.26 7.09
C ASN A 441 -13.13 -26.40 7.64
N TYR A 442 -12.87 -26.82 8.88
CA TYR A 442 -13.67 -27.80 9.61
C TYR A 442 -13.60 -27.54 11.11
N ASP A 443 -14.63 -27.92 11.86
CA ASP A 443 -14.57 -27.86 13.31
C ASP A 443 -13.63 -28.95 13.86
N ASN A 444 -12.55 -28.54 14.53
CA ASN A 444 -11.60 -29.45 15.16
C ASN A 444 -12.21 -30.35 16.25
N ASN A 445 -13.39 -29.98 16.78
CA ASN A 445 -14.12 -30.77 17.76
C ASN A 445 -15.15 -31.73 17.13
N ASN A 446 -15.30 -31.71 15.80
CA ASN A 446 -16.22 -32.55 15.07
C ASN A 446 -15.46 -33.63 14.26
N ASP A 447 -15.34 -34.82 14.84
CA ASP A 447 -14.64 -35.95 14.21
C ASP A 447 -15.22 -36.34 12.84
N ALA A 448 -16.53 -36.12 12.62
CA ALA A 448 -17.18 -36.44 11.35
C ALA A 448 -16.75 -35.46 10.24
N GLU A 449 -16.67 -34.16 10.53
CA GLU A 449 -16.16 -33.16 9.58
C GLU A 449 -14.68 -33.36 9.28
N LYS A 450 -13.89 -33.66 10.31
CA LYS A 450 -12.48 -33.99 10.15
C LYS A 450 -12.29 -35.21 9.23
N ALA A 451 -13.10 -36.25 9.40
CA ALA A 451 -13.05 -37.43 8.53
C ALA A 451 -13.42 -37.10 7.08
N LYS A 452 -14.38 -36.18 6.85
CA LYS A 452 -14.74 -35.71 5.50
C LYS A 452 -13.56 -35.01 4.83
N VAL A 453 -12.90 -34.09 5.53
CA VAL A 453 -11.70 -33.39 5.04
C VAL A 453 -10.59 -34.37 4.69
N GLN A 454 -10.26 -35.29 5.61
CA GLN A 454 -9.22 -36.30 5.37
C GLN A 454 -9.49 -37.20 4.16
N LYS A 455 -10.77 -37.54 3.91
CA LYS A 455 -11.17 -38.31 2.73
C LYS A 455 -10.97 -37.49 1.45
N TRP A 456 -11.39 -36.23 1.44
CA TRP A 456 -11.16 -35.36 0.30
C TRP A 456 -9.67 -35.13 0.02
N GLU A 457 -8.86 -34.84 1.06
CA GLU A 457 -7.41 -34.68 0.96
C GLU A 457 -6.75 -35.95 0.38
N THR A 458 -7.16 -37.14 0.81
CA THR A 458 -6.62 -38.43 0.29
C THR A 458 -6.94 -38.61 -1.19
N THR A 459 -8.20 -38.37 -1.59
CA THR A 459 -8.62 -38.47 -2.99
C THR A 459 -7.94 -37.42 -3.88
N ALA A 460 -7.77 -36.19 -3.40
CA ALA A 460 -7.04 -35.14 -4.12
C ALA A 460 -5.56 -35.51 -4.32
N ASN A 461 -4.89 -36.01 -3.29
CA ASN A 461 -3.52 -36.51 -3.38
C ASN A 461 -3.36 -37.62 -4.44
N GLU A 462 -4.27 -38.60 -4.44
CA GLU A 462 -4.26 -39.71 -5.41
C GLU A 462 -4.53 -39.23 -6.84
N PHE A 463 -5.51 -38.33 -6.99
CA PHE A 463 -5.83 -37.71 -8.27
C PHE A 463 -4.61 -36.98 -8.84
N VAL A 464 -3.97 -36.09 -8.07
CA VAL A 464 -2.81 -35.32 -8.55
C VAL A 464 -1.64 -36.23 -8.89
N LYS A 465 -1.38 -37.27 -8.08
CA LYS A 465 -0.35 -38.29 -8.38
C LYS A 465 -0.61 -38.97 -9.72
N ASN A 466 -1.83 -39.45 -9.95
CA ASN A 466 -2.20 -40.12 -11.20
C ASN A 466 -2.21 -39.16 -12.39
N TYR A 467 -2.63 -37.91 -12.18
CA TYR A 467 -2.60 -36.88 -13.20
C TYR A 467 -1.17 -36.57 -13.63
N ALA A 468 -0.24 -36.38 -12.68
CA ALA A 468 1.17 -36.09 -12.94
C ALA A 468 1.84 -37.13 -13.86
N LEU A 469 1.51 -38.43 -13.69
CA LEU A 469 2.05 -39.52 -14.53
C LEU A 469 1.71 -39.37 -16.02
N HIS A 470 0.67 -38.62 -16.37
CA HIS A 470 0.18 -38.46 -17.74
C HIS A 470 0.47 -37.07 -18.32
N GLN A 471 1.22 -36.22 -17.62
CA GLN A 471 1.54 -34.87 -18.07
C GLN A 471 3.02 -34.72 -18.45
N PRO A 472 3.37 -34.77 -19.75
CA PRO A 472 4.77 -34.60 -20.16
C PRO A 472 5.28 -33.16 -20.00
N ASN A 473 4.37 -32.17 -19.90
CA ASN A 473 4.67 -30.74 -19.95
C ASN A 473 4.68 -30.04 -18.57
N MET A 474 4.40 -30.75 -17.48
CA MET A 474 4.46 -30.20 -16.12
C MET A 474 4.88 -31.23 -15.09
N THR A 475 5.51 -30.73 -14.02
CA THR A 475 5.74 -31.48 -12.77
C THR A 475 4.85 -30.90 -11.69
N LEU A 476 4.28 -31.78 -10.87
CA LEU A 476 3.30 -31.44 -9.85
C LEU A 476 3.82 -31.85 -8.48
N SER A 477 3.59 -31.02 -7.47
CA SER A 477 3.83 -31.38 -6.08
C SER A 477 2.63 -30.95 -5.26
N PHE A 478 1.99 -31.92 -4.60
CA PHE A 478 0.82 -31.66 -3.76
C PHE A 478 1.18 -31.91 -2.30
N SER A 479 0.74 -31.01 -1.42
CA SER A 479 0.95 -31.07 0.02
C SER A 479 -0.38 -30.86 0.75
N SER A 480 -0.62 -31.73 1.74
CA SER A 480 -1.80 -31.73 2.61
C SER A 480 -1.40 -31.73 4.08
N GLU A 481 -2.21 -31.13 4.96
CA GLU A 481 -1.90 -31.04 6.40
C GLU A 481 -2.09 -32.35 7.21
N THR A 482 -2.46 -33.45 6.56
CA THR A 482 -2.44 -34.79 7.18
C THR A 482 -1.03 -35.36 7.31
N ARG A 483 -0.24 -34.88 8.28
CA ARG A 483 0.82 -35.70 8.90
C ARG A 483 0.76 -35.64 10.42
N HIS A 484 0.81 -36.82 11.01
CA HIS A 484 0.90 -37.02 12.46
C HIS A 484 2.06 -36.21 13.05
N ARG A 485 1.83 -35.68 14.25
CA ARG A 485 2.77 -34.93 15.09
C ARG A 485 4.00 -35.82 15.39
N GLY A 486 5.01 -35.82 14.52
CA GLY A 486 6.20 -36.66 14.68
C GLY A 486 7.16 -36.71 13.49
N ASP A 487 6.69 -36.52 12.26
CA ASP A 487 7.56 -36.63 11.07
C ASP A 487 7.92 -35.26 10.47
N LYS A 488 9.19 -35.12 10.07
CA LYS A 488 9.69 -33.95 9.31
C LYS A 488 8.83 -33.73 8.04
N PRO A 489 8.67 -32.47 7.59
CA PRO A 489 8.01 -32.18 6.32
C PRO A 489 8.75 -32.91 5.20
N SER A 490 8.10 -33.90 4.59
CA SER A 490 8.61 -34.47 3.34
C SER A 490 7.77 -33.88 2.21
N LEU A 491 8.38 -33.00 1.42
CA LEU A 491 7.95 -32.82 0.04
C LEU A 491 7.97 -34.20 -0.62
N THR A 492 6.82 -34.73 -1.00
CA THR A 492 6.80 -35.81 -1.98
C THR A 492 7.03 -35.12 -3.32
N LEU A 493 8.29 -35.05 -3.74
CA LEU A 493 8.63 -34.79 -5.13
C LEU A 493 8.01 -35.94 -5.93
N ILE A 494 6.90 -35.66 -6.61
CA ILE A 494 6.32 -36.57 -7.59
C ILE A 494 7.03 -36.17 -8.89
N GLY A 495 8.03 -36.97 -9.24
CA GLY A 495 8.96 -36.73 -10.34
C GLY A 495 8.30 -36.76 -11.71
#